data_AF-A0A661R7J2-F1
#
_entry.id   AF-A0A661R7J2-F1
#
_cell.length_a   1.000
_cell.length_b   1.000
_cell.length_c   1.000
_cell.angle_alpha   90.00
_cell.angle_beta   90.00
_cell.angle_gamma   90.00
#
_symmetry.space_group_name_H-M   'P 1'
#
loop_
_entity.id
_entity.type
_entity.pdbx_description
1 polymer ?
#
loop_
_entity_poly.entity_id
_entity_poly.type
_entity_poly.pdbx_seq_one_letter_code
_entity_poly.pdbx_strand_id
1 'polypeptide(L)'
;MRRKVIKRKKVGKMKTHAILPFVLEKRDQGYSLREIARLLEEEGVKVSHQLVANAITELDNGWEKRIRRYERLLRAEHITKFFDRWFQTRRPWFAALLALTAFRNLVTHPKTKIPPHWIKENFLTLSTLAVISAELDPKLKKEYMALLEYVQCLVNFYLLKHGQRPKNFIKAGYRRATKESLKFLVGVKNNIFEEEFFNFAKDILQLCPQT
;
A
#
# COMPACT_ATOMS: atom_id res chain seq x y z
N MET A 1 28.53 15.57 5.59
CA MET A 1 27.68 14.99 6.67
C MET A 1 26.16 15.21 6.51
N ARG A 2 25.68 16.39 6.07
CA ARG A 2 24.23 16.72 5.98
C ARG A 2 23.36 15.72 5.19
N ARG A 3 23.84 15.20 4.05
CA ARG A 3 23.10 14.21 3.22
C ARG A 3 22.82 12.89 3.95
N LYS A 4 23.68 12.45 4.87
CA LYS A 4 23.54 11.19 5.61
C LYS A 4 22.46 11.31 6.70
N VAL A 5 22.37 12.49 7.34
CA VAL A 5 21.36 12.80 8.36
C VAL A 5 19.95 12.89 7.74
N ILE A 6 19.80 13.55 6.59
CA ILE A 6 18.52 13.66 5.88
C ILE A 6 18.01 12.28 5.44
N LYS A 7 18.90 11.41 4.94
CA LYS A 7 18.54 10.02 4.58
C LYS A 7 18.07 9.23 5.80
N ARG A 8 18.73 9.35 6.96
CA ARG A 8 18.32 8.67 8.20
C ARG A 8 16.96 9.14 8.70
N LYS A 9 16.68 10.46 8.71
CA LYS A 9 15.37 11.00 9.09
C LYS A 9 14.25 10.49 8.19
N LYS A 10 14.46 10.43 6.87
CA LYS A 10 13.47 9.88 5.93
C LYS A 10 13.19 8.39 6.14
N VAL A 11 14.22 7.60 6.43
CA VAL A 11 14.06 6.17 6.74
C VAL A 11 13.30 5.96 8.04
N GLY A 12 13.58 6.75 9.08
CA GLY A 12 12.84 6.72 10.35
C GLY A 12 11.36 7.01 10.16
N LYS A 13 11.01 8.03 9.36
CA LYS A 13 9.62 8.36 9.06
C LYS A 13 8.89 7.23 8.32
N MET A 14 9.52 6.61 7.31
CA MET A 14 8.91 5.47 6.60
C MET A 14 8.72 4.26 7.50
N LYS A 15 9.67 3.96 8.40
CA LYS A 15 9.52 2.88 9.39
C LYS A 15 8.35 3.15 10.33
N THR A 16 8.20 4.41 10.77
CA THR A 16 7.08 4.84 11.61
C THR A 16 5.75 4.60 10.90
N HIS A 17 5.64 5.06 9.66
CA HIS A 17 4.41 4.88 8.87
C HIS A 17 4.10 3.41 8.58
N ALA A 18 5.13 2.60 8.31
CA ALA A 18 4.97 1.18 8.00
C ALA A 18 4.29 0.41 9.15
N ILE A 19 4.53 0.79 10.40
CA ILE A 19 3.95 0.09 11.56
C ILE A 19 2.60 0.67 12.01
N LEU A 20 2.10 1.77 11.41
CA LEU A 20 0.86 2.42 11.87
C LEU A 20 -0.34 1.47 11.95
N PRO A 21 -0.62 0.62 10.95
CA PRO A 21 -1.78 -0.27 11.02
C PRO A 21 -1.67 -1.28 12.18
N PHE A 22 -0.48 -1.85 12.38
CA PHE A 22 -0.21 -2.78 13.47
C PHE A 22 -0.32 -2.11 14.84
N VAL A 23 0.29 -0.93 14.99
CA VAL A 23 0.25 -0.17 16.26
C VAL A 23 -1.18 0.22 16.61
N LEU A 24 -1.99 0.63 15.62
CA LEU A 24 -3.40 0.94 15.83
C LEU A 24 -4.18 -0.29 16.31
N GLU A 25 -4.01 -1.43 15.64
CA GLU A 25 -4.70 -2.68 16.01
C GLU A 25 -4.38 -3.11 17.45
N LYS A 26 -3.10 -3.08 17.83
CA LYS A 26 -2.68 -3.48 19.19
C LYS A 26 -3.07 -2.45 20.24
N ARG A 27 -3.07 -1.16 19.91
CA ARG A 27 -3.61 -0.13 20.81
C ARG A 27 -5.11 -0.34 21.07
N ASP A 28 -5.88 -0.65 20.03
CA ASP A 28 -7.32 -0.95 20.16
C ASP A 28 -7.58 -2.18 21.05
N GLN A 29 -6.64 -3.13 21.06
CA GLN A 29 -6.65 -4.31 21.94
C GLN A 29 -6.19 -4.02 23.38
N GLY A 30 -5.81 -2.78 23.70
CA GLY A 30 -5.43 -2.36 25.06
C GLY A 30 -3.95 -2.55 25.41
N TYR A 31 -3.09 -2.90 24.45
CA TYR A 31 -1.66 -3.09 24.72
C TYR A 31 -0.92 -1.77 24.98
N SER A 32 -0.01 -1.78 25.94
CA SER A 32 0.91 -0.68 26.23
C SER A 32 2.01 -0.55 25.18
N LEU A 33 2.71 0.60 25.16
CA LEU A 33 3.83 0.85 24.24
C LEU A 33 4.91 -0.23 24.28
N ARG A 34 5.20 -0.72 25.48
CA ARG A 34 6.25 -1.72 25.71
C ARG A 34 5.84 -3.07 25.14
N GLU A 35 4.58 -3.45 25.36
CA GLU A 35 4.03 -4.69 24.83
C GLU A 35 3.95 -4.65 23.30
N ILE A 36 3.51 -3.54 22.72
CA ILE A 36 3.49 -3.36 21.26
C ILE A 36 4.90 -3.49 20.67
N ALA A 37 5.91 -2.89 21.31
CA ALA A 37 7.30 -3.03 20.88
C ALA A 37 7.78 -4.49 20.95
N ARG A 38 7.44 -5.21 22.03
CA ARG A 38 7.77 -6.64 22.18
C ARG A 38 7.09 -7.49 21.11
N LEU A 39 5.79 -7.29 20.85
CA LEU A 39 5.04 -8.00 19.81
C LEU A 39 5.63 -7.76 18.41
N LEU A 40 6.11 -6.55 18.13
CA LEU A 40 6.80 -6.26 16.87
C LEU A 40 8.12 -7.03 16.75
N GLU A 41 8.87 -7.19 17.85
CA GLU A 41 10.09 -8.00 17.85
C GLU A 41 9.79 -9.49 17.65
N GLU A 42 8.70 -10.01 18.25
CA GLU A 42 8.20 -11.37 18.04
C GLU A 42 7.80 -11.61 16.57
N GLU A 43 7.25 -10.59 15.89
CA GLU A 43 6.99 -10.58 14.45
C GLU A 43 8.26 -10.42 13.58
N GLY A 44 9.46 -10.45 14.19
CA GLY A 44 10.74 -10.31 13.49
C GLY A 44 11.09 -8.87 13.11
N VAL A 45 10.34 -7.89 13.60
CA VAL A 45 10.56 -6.47 13.33
C VAL A 45 11.32 -5.82 14.48
N LYS A 46 12.64 -5.62 14.29
CA LYS A 46 13.46 -4.88 15.25
C LYS A 46 13.05 -3.40 15.31
N VAL A 47 12.37 -3.01 16.38
CA VAL A 47 11.88 -1.65 16.63
C VAL A 47 12.34 -1.13 17.98
N SER A 48 12.51 0.19 18.11
CA SER A 48 12.71 0.82 19.42
C SER A 48 11.38 1.33 19.97
N HIS A 49 11.29 1.48 21.29
CA HIS A 49 10.15 2.17 21.92
C HIS A 49 9.86 3.54 21.31
N GLN A 50 10.90 4.30 20.98
CA GLN A 50 10.75 5.61 20.35
C GLN A 50 10.01 5.52 19.00
N LEU A 51 10.21 4.43 18.25
CA LEU A 51 9.52 4.25 16.97
C LEU A 51 8.03 4.03 17.17
N VAL A 52 7.64 3.24 18.18
CA VAL A 52 6.24 2.99 18.55
C VAL A 52 5.58 4.27 19.06
N ALA A 53 6.27 5.02 19.93
CA ALA A 53 5.79 6.31 20.40
C ALA A 53 5.53 7.30 19.25
N ASN A 54 6.47 7.40 18.30
CA ASN A 54 6.28 8.25 17.11
C ASN A 54 5.08 7.79 16.27
N ALA A 55 4.84 6.48 16.17
CA ALA A 55 3.70 5.95 15.42
C ALA A 55 2.37 6.37 16.07
N ILE A 56 2.28 6.35 17.40
CA ILE A 56 1.09 6.82 18.11
C ILE A 56 0.89 8.33 17.91
N THR A 57 1.95 9.12 18.00
CA THR A 57 1.84 10.56 17.70
C THR A 57 1.31 10.80 16.29
N GLU A 58 1.74 10.03 15.29
CA GLU A 58 1.19 10.12 13.93
C GLU A 58 -0.27 9.67 13.87
N LEU A 59 -0.67 8.61 14.59
CA LEU A 59 -2.08 8.19 14.70
C LEU A 59 -2.97 9.31 15.24
N ASP A 60 -2.54 9.96 16.33
CA ASP A 60 -3.25 11.06 16.96
C ASP A 60 -3.31 12.31 16.05
N ASN A 61 -2.33 12.47 15.14
CA ASN A 61 -2.33 13.49 14.08
C ASN A 61 -3.26 13.18 12.88
N GLY A 62 -4.24 12.29 13.07
CA GLY A 62 -5.31 12.02 12.11
C GLY A 62 -5.04 10.84 11.17
N TRP A 63 -3.92 10.12 11.32
CA TRP A 63 -3.70 8.88 10.58
C TRP A 63 -4.69 7.79 10.98
N GLU A 64 -5.14 7.75 12.23
CA GLU A 64 -6.15 6.80 12.66
C GLU A 64 -7.44 6.91 11.83
N LYS A 65 -8.02 8.12 11.77
CA LYS A 65 -9.25 8.38 10.99
C LYS A 65 -9.08 8.01 9.52
N ARG A 66 -7.89 8.24 8.96
CA ARG A 66 -7.54 7.88 7.59
C ARG A 66 -7.48 6.38 7.39
N ILE A 67 -6.73 5.66 8.23
CA ILE A 67 -6.61 4.19 8.18
C ILE A 67 -8.00 3.55 8.25
N ARG A 68 -8.82 3.92 9.24
CA ARG A 68 -10.18 3.36 9.38
C ARG A 68 -11.07 3.66 8.18
N ARG A 69 -10.92 4.84 7.53
CA ARG A 69 -11.62 5.14 6.28
C ARG A 69 -11.14 4.23 5.14
N TYR A 70 -9.83 4.06 4.98
CA TYR A 70 -9.25 3.27 3.90
C TYR A 70 -9.53 1.78 4.04
N GLU A 71 -9.50 1.25 5.26
CA GLU A 71 -9.90 -0.13 5.56
C GLU A 71 -11.33 -0.41 5.16
N ARG A 72 -12.26 0.52 5.44
CA ARG A 72 -13.65 0.41 4.98
C ARG A 72 -13.75 0.41 3.45
N LEU A 73 -12.97 1.23 2.76
CA LEU A 73 -13.01 1.32 1.30
C LEU A 73 -12.42 0.06 0.64
N LEU A 74 -11.37 -0.54 1.20
CA LEU A 74 -10.67 -1.71 0.66
C LEU A 74 -11.11 -3.04 1.30
N ARG A 75 -12.37 -3.14 1.74
CA ARG A 75 -12.92 -4.42 2.22
C ARG A 75 -13.15 -5.38 1.04
N ALA A 76 -12.93 -6.66 1.27
CA ALA A 76 -13.15 -7.70 0.26
C ALA A 76 -14.61 -7.71 -0.26
N GLU A 77 -15.58 -7.40 0.59
CA GLU A 77 -17.01 -7.30 0.23
C GLU A 77 -17.30 -6.24 -0.85
N HIS A 78 -16.40 -5.28 -1.06
CA HIS A 78 -16.53 -4.26 -2.09
C HIS A 78 -15.95 -4.68 -3.44
N ILE A 79 -15.20 -5.79 -3.52
CA ILE A 79 -14.58 -6.26 -4.76
C ILE A 79 -15.65 -6.47 -5.84
N THR A 80 -16.73 -7.21 -5.56
CA THR A 80 -17.81 -7.44 -6.53
C THR A 80 -18.45 -6.13 -6.99
N LYS A 81 -18.74 -5.22 -6.04
CA LYS A 81 -19.28 -3.89 -6.37
C LYS A 81 -18.34 -3.05 -7.24
N PHE A 82 -17.03 -3.13 -7.00
CA PHE A 82 -16.02 -2.44 -7.81
C PHE A 82 -15.91 -3.07 -9.21
N PHE A 83 -16.01 -4.38 -9.29
CA PHE A 83 -16.01 -5.15 -10.53
C PHE A 83 -17.21 -4.78 -11.40
N ASP A 84 -18.42 -4.87 -10.86
CA ASP A 84 -19.66 -4.52 -11.58
C ASP A 84 -19.64 -3.08 -12.10
N ARG A 85 -19.20 -2.14 -11.25
CA ARG A 85 -19.05 -0.73 -11.65
C ARG A 85 -17.97 -0.52 -12.71
N TRP A 86 -16.89 -1.29 -12.67
CA TRP A 86 -15.87 -1.24 -13.73
C TRP A 86 -16.44 -1.72 -15.06
N PHE A 87 -17.16 -2.84 -15.12
CA PHE A 87 -17.80 -3.32 -16.37
C PHE A 87 -18.71 -2.26 -16.99
N GLN A 88 -19.44 -1.53 -16.14
CA GLN A 88 -20.37 -0.48 -16.58
C GLN A 88 -19.68 0.80 -17.02
N THR A 89 -18.60 1.21 -16.35
CA THR A 89 -18.02 2.56 -16.52
C THR A 89 -16.69 2.59 -17.25
N ARG A 90 -15.99 1.46 -17.35
CA ARG A 90 -14.64 1.33 -17.91
C ARG A 90 -13.75 2.48 -17.46
N ARG A 91 -13.65 2.65 -16.13
CA ARG A 91 -12.79 3.68 -15.54
C ARG A 91 -11.57 3.03 -14.91
N PRO A 92 -10.34 3.49 -15.25
CA PRO A 92 -9.09 2.90 -14.75
C PRO A 92 -9.01 2.85 -13.23
N TRP A 93 -9.54 3.86 -12.53
CA TRP A 93 -9.48 3.92 -11.08
C TRP A 93 -10.27 2.81 -10.38
N PHE A 94 -11.35 2.28 -10.97
CA PHE A 94 -12.05 1.11 -10.40
C PHE A 94 -11.20 -0.15 -10.48
N ALA A 95 -10.55 -0.40 -11.62
CA ALA A 95 -9.61 -1.51 -11.79
C ALA A 95 -8.40 -1.37 -10.83
N ALA A 96 -7.98 -0.13 -10.61
CA ALA A 96 -6.93 0.19 -9.67
C ALA A 96 -7.33 0.00 -8.19
N LEU A 97 -8.61 0.20 -7.83
CA LEU A 97 -9.14 -0.16 -6.51
C LEU A 97 -9.24 -1.67 -6.31
N LEU A 98 -9.63 -2.42 -7.33
CA LEU A 98 -9.63 -3.88 -7.32
C LEU A 98 -8.22 -4.41 -7.02
N ALA A 99 -7.23 -3.94 -7.78
CA ALA A 99 -5.84 -4.33 -7.61
C ALA A 99 -5.29 -3.96 -6.21
N LEU A 100 -5.60 -2.77 -5.69
CA LEU A 100 -5.20 -2.37 -4.34
C LEU A 100 -5.84 -3.24 -3.26
N THR A 101 -7.12 -3.60 -3.42
CA THR A 101 -7.85 -4.46 -2.47
C THR A 101 -7.25 -5.86 -2.47
N ALA A 102 -7.03 -6.45 -3.64
CA ALA A 102 -6.40 -7.75 -3.79
C ALA A 102 -4.99 -7.77 -3.19
N PHE A 103 -4.16 -6.76 -3.49
CA PHE A 103 -2.80 -6.67 -2.97
C PHE A 103 -2.76 -6.48 -1.45
N ARG A 104 -3.69 -5.68 -0.90
CA ARG A 104 -3.87 -5.51 0.54
C ARG A 104 -4.19 -6.85 1.20
N ASN A 105 -5.13 -7.62 0.66
CA ASN A 105 -5.47 -8.94 1.19
C ASN A 105 -4.27 -9.90 1.11
N LEU A 106 -3.56 -9.92 -0.02
CA LEU A 106 -2.37 -10.76 -0.22
C LEU A 106 -1.32 -10.55 0.89
N VAL A 107 -0.92 -9.30 1.16
CA VAL A 107 0.17 -9.00 2.11
C VAL A 107 -0.25 -9.02 3.58
N THR A 108 -1.56 -9.03 3.86
CA THR A 108 -2.09 -9.09 5.24
C THR A 108 -2.54 -10.50 5.62
N HIS A 109 -2.74 -11.39 4.65
CA HIS A 109 -3.22 -12.73 4.94
C HIS A 109 -2.14 -13.57 5.68
N PRO A 110 -2.49 -14.23 6.80
CA PRO A 110 -1.51 -14.87 7.69
C PRO A 110 -0.80 -16.07 7.05
N LYS A 111 -1.43 -16.72 6.06
CA LYS A 111 -0.86 -17.88 5.36
C LYS A 111 -0.05 -17.51 4.10
N THR A 112 0.11 -16.22 3.77
CA THR A 112 0.85 -15.81 2.58
C THR A 112 2.34 -16.10 2.73
N LYS A 113 2.91 -16.85 1.78
CA LYS A 113 4.34 -17.21 1.73
C LYS A 113 5.03 -16.69 0.46
N ILE A 114 4.83 -15.41 0.15
CA ILE A 114 5.36 -14.83 -1.10
C ILE A 114 6.73 -14.19 -0.84
N PRO A 115 7.74 -14.47 -1.69
CA PRO A 115 9.05 -13.85 -1.54
C PRO A 115 8.98 -12.30 -1.56
N PRO A 116 9.72 -11.61 -0.67
CA PRO A 116 9.69 -10.14 -0.60
C PRO A 116 10.11 -9.41 -1.88
N HIS A 117 10.95 -10.03 -2.71
CA HIS A 117 11.34 -9.44 -4.00
C HIS A 117 10.16 -9.33 -4.96
N TRP A 118 9.32 -10.37 -5.00
CA TRP A 118 8.12 -10.42 -5.82
C TRP A 118 7.11 -9.36 -5.36
N ILE A 119 6.89 -9.22 -4.05
CA ILE A 119 6.04 -8.15 -3.49
C ILE A 119 6.57 -6.76 -3.87
N LYS A 120 7.89 -6.54 -3.78
CA LYS A 120 8.51 -5.25 -4.17
C LYS A 120 8.27 -4.92 -5.63
N GLU A 121 8.43 -5.89 -6.52
CA GLU A 121 8.28 -5.70 -7.96
C GLU A 121 6.82 -5.43 -8.33
N ASN A 122 5.91 -6.30 -7.90
CA ASN A 122 4.49 -6.17 -8.22
C ASN A 122 3.86 -4.93 -7.60
N PHE A 123 4.25 -4.56 -6.37
CA PHE A 123 3.76 -3.31 -5.78
C PHE A 123 4.34 -2.07 -6.46
N LEU A 124 5.55 -2.12 -7.03
CA LEU A 124 6.08 -1.03 -7.85
C LEU A 124 5.29 -0.88 -9.14
N THR A 125 4.95 -1.98 -9.80
CA THR A 125 4.07 -1.97 -10.99
C THR A 125 2.71 -1.40 -10.63
N LEU A 126 2.05 -1.92 -9.59
CA LEU A 126 0.78 -1.40 -9.10
C LEU A 126 0.87 0.10 -8.78
N SER A 127 1.89 0.54 -8.06
CA SER A 127 2.09 1.95 -7.71
C SER A 127 2.27 2.83 -8.96
N THR A 128 2.92 2.32 -10.00
CA THR A 128 3.14 3.04 -11.25
C THR A 128 1.82 3.21 -12.00
N LEU A 129 1.10 2.12 -12.22
CA LEU A 129 -0.20 2.13 -12.87
C LEU A 129 -1.21 2.99 -12.08
N ALA A 130 -1.17 2.91 -10.75
CA ALA A 130 -2.01 3.68 -9.84
C ALA A 130 -1.75 5.19 -9.96
N VAL A 131 -0.48 5.62 -9.88
CA VAL A 131 -0.10 7.03 -10.06
C VAL A 131 -0.61 7.56 -11.39
N ILE A 132 -0.38 6.78 -12.45
CA ILE A 132 -0.81 7.11 -13.79
C ILE A 132 -2.33 7.28 -13.89
N SER A 133 -3.10 6.32 -13.34
CA SER A 133 -4.57 6.42 -13.29
C SER A 133 -5.05 7.65 -12.54
N ALA A 134 -4.35 8.02 -11.47
CA ALA A 134 -4.67 9.19 -10.68
C ALA A 134 -4.45 10.50 -11.45
N GLU A 135 -3.48 10.54 -12.37
CA GLU A 135 -3.27 11.70 -13.26
C GLU A 135 -4.37 11.85 -14.31
N LEU A 136 -5.04 10.76 -14.70
CA LEU A 136 -6.16 10.81 -15.64
C LEU A 136 -7.49 11.28 -15.01
N ASP A 137 -7.62 11.21 -13.68
CA ASP A 137 -8.82 11.67 -12.97
C ASP A 137 -8.46 12.60 -11.79
N PRO A 138 -8.27 13.91 -12.05
CA PRO A 138 -7.90 14.88 -11.03
C PRO A 138 -8.89 14.98 -9.87
N LYS A 139 -10.18 14.65 -10.09
CA LYS A 139 -11.23 14.74 -9.07
C LYS A 139 -11.06 13.67 -8.00
N LEU A 140 -10.56 12.50 -8.36
CA LEU A 140 -10.36 11.36 -7.44
C LEU A 140 -8.90 11.12 -7.07
N LYS A 141 -7.97 11.85 -7.70
CA LYS A 141 -6.52 11.74 -7.48
C LYS A 141 -6.14 11.75 -6.00
N LYS A 142 -6.66 12.68 -5.22
CA LYS A 142 -6.29 12.85 -3.80
C LYS A 142 -6.66 11.62 -2.97
N GLU A 143 -7.90 11.18 -3.08
CA GLU A 143 -8.43 10.00 -2.38
C GLU A 143 -7.70 8.74 -2.81
N TYR A 144 -7.47 8.58 -4.11
CA TYR A 144 -6.84 7.40 -4.69
C TYR A 144 -5.36 7.28 -4.28
N MET A 145 -4.61 8.39 -4.33
CA MET A 145 -3.22 8.42 -3.84
C MET A 145 -3.14 8.12 -2.35
N ALA A 146 -4.13 8.54 -1.57
CA ALA A 146 -4.14 8.28 -0.14
C ALA A 146 -4.45 6.81 0.20
N LEU A 147 -5.28 6.13 -0.61
CA LEU A 147 -5.46 4.68 -0.55
C LEU A 147 -4.16 3.94 -0.89
N LEU A 148 -3.44 4.38 -1.93
CA LEU A 148 -2.14 3.82 -2.29
C LEU A 148 -1.10 4.02 -1.16
N GLU A 149 -1.11 5.16 -0.47
CA GLU A 149 -0.27 5.40 0.71
C GLU A 149 -0.55 4.42 1.84
N TYR A 150 -1.82 4.09 2.08
CA TYR A 150 -2.21 3.10 3.07
C TYR A 150 -1.70 1.70 2.71
N VAL A 151 -1.95 1.23 1.48
CA VAL A 151 -1.45 -0.09 1.04
C VAL A 151 0.08 -0.12 1.10
N GLN A 152 0.78 0.97 0.76
CA GLN A 152 2.23 1.06 0.91
C GLN A 152 2.69 0.86 2.37
N CYS A 153 1.90 1.30 3.36
CA CYS A 153 2.23 1.06 4.77
C CYS A 153 2.20 -0.44 5.08
N LEU A 154 1.14 -1.14 4.65
CA LEU A 154 1.02 -2.60 4.80
C LEU A 154 2.14 -3.36 4.08
N VAL A 155 2.48 -2.96 2.86
CA VAL A 155 3.60 -3.56 2.12
C VAL A 155 4.92 -3.33 2.84
N ASN A 156 5.17 -2.12 3.33
CA ASN A 156 6.40 -1.85 4.07
C ASN A 156 6.45 -2.60 5.41
N PHE A 157 5.31 -2.84 6.06
CA PHE A 157 5.24 -3.73 7.22
C PHE A 157 5.66 -5.16 6.85
N TYR A 158 5.09 -5.72 5.78
CA TYR A 158 5.47 -7.04 5.26
C TYR A 158 6.96 -7.14 4.97
N LEU A 159 7.53 -6.12 4.32
CA LEU A 159 8.96 -6.05 4.04
C LEU A 159 9.81 -6.00 5.31
N LEU A 160 9.39 -5.23 6.31
CA LEU A 160 10.07 -5.15 7.60
C LEU A 160 10.11 -6.51 8.31
N LYS A 161 8.99 -7.24 8.33
CA LYS A 161 8.89 -8.62 8.87
C LYS A 161 9.89 -9.57 8.20
N HIS A 162 10.22 -9.33 6.94
CA HIS A 162 11.18 -10.13 6.17
C HIS A 162 12.60 -9.51 6.12
N GLY A 163 12.94 -8.65 7.06
CA GLY A 163 14.28 -8.04 7.18
C GLY A 163 14.63 -7.05 6.07
N GLN A 164 13.66 -6.64 5.24
CA GLN A 164 13.87 -5.70 4.14
C GLN A 164 13.65 -4.26 4.61
N ARG A 165 14.33 -3.31 3.96
CA ARG A 165 14.14 -1.88 4.25
C ARG A 165 12.87 -1.35 3.58
N PRO A 166 12.07 -0.52 4.27
CA PRO A 166 10.93 0.16 3.66
C PRO A 166 11.34 0.99 2.45
N LYS A 167 10.45 1.06 1.45
CA LYS A 167 10.63 1.84 0.23
C LYS A 167 9.48 2.83 0.06
N ASN A 168 9.75 3.90 -0.69
CA ASN A 168 8.73 4.82 -1.16
C ASN A 168 8.40 4.46 -2.62
N PHE A 169 7.47 3.52 -2.78
CA PHE A 169 7.00 3.00 -4.05
C PHE A 169 6.22 4.03 -4.83
N ILE A 170 5.46 4.90 -4.16
CA ILE A 170 4.73 5.99 -4.83
C ILE A 170 5.73 6.90 -5.57
N LYS A 171 6.79 7.34 -4.88
CA LYS A 171 7.84 8.16 -5.50
C LYS A 171 8.56 7.43 -6.63
N ALA A 172 8.78 6.13 -6.48
CA ALA A 172 9.38 5.31 -7.54
C ALA A 172 8.43 5.15 -8.74
N GLY A 173 7.13 5.00 -8.48
CA GLY A 173 6.05 4.94 -9.46
C GLY A 173 5.98 6.21 -10.27
N TYR A 174 5.97 7.39 -9.65
CA TYR A 174 6.07 8.68 -10.36
C TYR A 174 7.28 8.72 -11.31
N ARG A 175 8.47 8.32 -10.84
CA ARG A 175 9.67 8.32 -11.68
C ARG A 175 9.57 7.38 -12.88
N ARG A 176 8.92 6.23 -12.70
CA ARG A 176 8.71 5.23 -13.76
C ARG A 176 7.64 5.73 -14.75
N ALA A 177 6.52 6.22 -14.23
CA ALA A 177 5.43 6.82 -15.00
C ALA A 177 5.92 7.96 -15.90
N THR A 178 6.76 8.86 -15.41
CA THR A 178 7.31 9.94 -16.24
C THR A 178 8.13 9.40 -17.42
N LYS A 179 8.87 8.30 -17.25
CA LYS A 179 9.67 7.68 -18.32
C LYS A 179 8.82 6.86 -19.30
N GLU A 180 7.72 6.30 -18.83
CA GLU A 180 6.81 5.45 -19.61
C GLU A 180 5.62 6.24 -20.22
N SER A 181 5.53 7.55 -19.94
CA SER A 181 4.43 8.45 -20.27
C SER A 181 4.01 8.46 -21.75
N LEU A 182 4.95 8.30 -22.68
CA LEU A 182 4.69 8.26 -24.14
C LEU A 182 4.06 6.94 -24.60
N LYS A 183 4.50 5.79 -24.06
CA LYS A 183 3.86 4.48 -24.31
C LYS A 183 2.47 4.43 -23.67
N PHE A 184 2.34 5.06 -22.51
CA PHE A 184 1.10 5.14 -21.76
C PHE A 184 0.00 5.94 -22.47
N LEU A 185 0.32 7.13 -23.02
CA LEU A 185 -0.65 7.93 -23.80
C LEU A 185 -1.21 7.16 -25.02
N VAL A 186 -0.38 6.31 -25.63
CA VAL A 186 -0.80 5.42 -26.73
C VAL A 186 -1.70 4.27 -26.22
N GLY A 187 -1.41 3.70 -25.05
CA GLY A 187 -2.21 2.63 -24.43
C GLY A 187 -3.59 3.08 -23.91
N VAL A 188 -3.70 4.28 -23.35
CA VAL A 188 -4.98 4.88 -22.90
C VAL A 188 -5.94 5.09 -24.06
N LYS A 189 -5.43 5.49 -25.23
CA LYS A 189 -6.24 5.70 -26.43
C LYS A 189 -6.85 4.40 -26.97
N ASN A 190 -6.33 3.24 -26.57
CA ASN A 190 -6.68 1.93 -27.09
C ASN A 190 -7.32 0.99 -26.05
N ASN A 191 -7.77 1.49 -24.88
CA ASN A 191 -8.30 0.69 -23.75
C ASN A 191 -7.34 -0.36 -23.12
N ILE A 192 -6.11 -0.49 -23.63
CA ILE A 192 -5.11 -1.48 -23.19
C ILE A 192 -4.77 -1.32 -21.70
N PHE A 193 -4.75 -0.08 -21.21
CA PHE A 193 -4.35 0.22 -19.83
C PHE A 193 -5.33 -0.32 -18.77
N GLU A 194 -6.62 -0.39 -19.10
CA GLU A 194 -7.62 -0.94 -18.18
C GLU A 194 -7.53 -2.45 -18.09
N GLU A 195 -7.26 -3.11 -19.22
CA GLU A 195 -7.00 -4.55 -19.28
C GLU A 195 -5.74 -4.93 -18.49
N GLU A 196 -4.68 -4.12 -18.55
CA GLU A 196 -3.45 -4.34 -17.75
C GLU A 196 -3.76 -4.36 -16.25
N PHE A 197 -4.58 -3.42 -15.76
CA PHE A 197 -5.00 -3.42 -14.35
C PHE A 197 -5.85 -4.62 -13.98
N PHE A 198 -6.78 -4.98 -14.86
CA PHE A 198 -7.68 -6.09 -14.63
C PHE A 198 -6.93 -7.42 -14.56
N ASN A 199 -6.03 -7.65 -15.53
CA ASN A 199 -5.17 -8.82 -15.57
C ASN A 199 -4.25 -8.86 -14.35
N PHE A 200 -3.64 -7.73 -13.98
CA PHE A 200 -2.86 -7.65 -12.75
C PHE A 200 -3.69 -8.02 -11.51
N ALA A 201 -4.89 -7.45 -11.34
CA ALA A 201 -5.76 -7.77 -10.21
C ALA A 201 -6.14 -9.26 -10.18
N LYS A 202 -6.46 -9.84 -11.34
CA LYS A 202 -6.78 -11.27 -11.49
C LYS A 202 -5.60 -12.15 -11.08
N ASP A 203 -4.39 -11.83 -11.52
CA ASP A 203 -3.18 -12.58 -11.19
C ASP A 203 -2.87 -12.51 -9.67
N ILE A 204 -3.04 -11.34 -9.05
CA ILE A 204 -2.89 -11.19 -7.59
C ILE A 204 -3.92 -12.04 -6.83
N LEU A 205 -5.18 -12.06 -7.27
CA LEU A 205 -6.25 -12.80 -6.60
C LEU A 205 -6.00 -14.32 -6.62
N GLN A 206 -5.40 -14.85 -7.69
CA GLN A 206 -5.04 -16.28 -7.79
C GLN A 206 -3.98 -16.70 -6.76
N LEU A 207 -3.19 -15.76 -6.25
CA LEU A 207 -2.15 -16.02 -5.26
C LEU A 207 -2.67 -15.99 -3.82
N CYS A 208 -3.89 -15.49 -3.60
CA CYS A 208 -4.53 -15.56 -2.29
C CYS A 208 -5.00 -17.01 -2.05
N PRO A 209 -4.76 -17.59 -0.86
CA PRO A 209 -5.33 -18.90 -0.52
C PRO A 209 -6.85 -18.87 -0.70
N GLN A 210 -7.42 -19.85 -1.40
CA GLN A 210 -8.87 -20.00 -1.52
C GLN A 210 -9.43 -20.37 -0.14
N THR A 211 -10.45 -19.64 0.31
CA THR A 211 -11.19 -19.92 1.55
C THR A 211 -11.98 -21.22 1.43
#